data_AF-F7JPQ2-F1
#
_entry.id   AF-F7JPQ2-F1
#
_cell.length_a   1.000
_cell.length_b   1.000
_cell.length_c   1.000
_cell.angle_alpha   90.00
_cell.angle_beta   90.00
_cell.angle_gamma   90.00
#
_symmetry.space_group_name_H-M   'P 1'
#
loop_
_entity.id
_entity.type
_entity.pdbx_description
1 polymer ?
#
loop_
_entity_poly.entity_id
_entity_poly.type
_entity_poly.pdbx_seq_one_letter_code
_entity_poly.pdbx_strand_id
1 'polypeptide(L)'
;MSKKRMITRLLSVATAVTVGLSFCACGATPEEPKENRREEAEQKDTEKERKDAEKASISLEGEYKPASFEQRDVNSDTIRWMCSAYAIYSAYNDKSLEVVGGLAGDDREWYREEVKEALAGGWGIYDRKDVEDTLEDLLEEGHRKQYKEAVSELKKAEILELSSGEAMVEIAGYDSLSEEEVCKYQTAYEAYQKYGENGIDGWDYCRALQILGDCYQAEYINLEECLDLSLPIAQELQKTYENWDGVAESYLYGYSFWKGERTDDYDSQKRWEVYEELKNMESGPYTVPYDTKLENTWKDGAKAKEKEDKDDAKAGYVSVKAGELGEVKVRLPEDYVWQEDFDSSTGMVLFEKENPEGGVDLSVSYKLRSKEEFPDMVEMEEESALSKEKTRRESAEGKGVFESSGIQTKKVGDLDVSYIMFYDNLDDTSIHEIDYYAWAPIGDSYLLLAEVSHADNKAKELMIDKEGLILDTVFADIKY
;
A
#
# COMPACT_ATOMS: atom_id res chain seq x y z
N MET A 1 -54.31 -16.14 -17.08
CA MET A 1 -53.19 -17.00 -17.51
C MET A 1 -52.02 -16.67 -16.60
N SER A 2 -51.56 -17.64 -15.82
CA SER A 2 -50.88 -17.43 -14.54
C SER A 2 -49.45 -16.92 -14.69
N LYS A 3 -49.09 -15.89 -13.90
CA LYS A 3 -47.78 -15.19 -13.84
C LYS A 3 -46.57 -16.14 -13.86
N LYS A 4 -46.71 -17.35 -13.30
CA LYS A 4 -45.70 -18.42 -13.26
C LYS A 4 -45.09 -18.85 -14.60
N ARG A 5 -45.70 -18.53 -15.76
CA ARG A 5 -45.22 -19.00 -17.08
C ARG A 5 -44.35 -18.01 -17.87
N MET A 6 -44.22 -16.75 -17.42
CA MET A 6 -43.53 -15.72 -18.23
C MET A 6 -42.01 -15.76 -18.07
N ILE A 7 -41.50 -16.10 -16.89
CA ILE A 7 -40.04 -16.27 -16.63
C ILE A 7 -39.49 -17.52 -17.34
N THR A 8 -40.31 -18.56 -17.54
CA THR A 8 -39.89 -19.84 -18.15
C THR A 8 -39.44 -19.73 -19.61
N ARG A 9 -39.62 -18.57 -20.29
CA ARG A 9 -39.25 -18.38 -21.70
C ARG A 9 -38.07 -17.45 -21.95
N LEU A 10 -37.53 -16.80 -20.93
CA LEU A 10 -36.38 -15.87 -21.06
C LEU A 10 -35.05 -16.51 -20.62
N LEU A 11 -35.07 -17.46 -19.69
CA LEU A 11 -33.86 -18.13 -19.18
C LEU A 11 -33.69 -19.51 -19.82
N SER A 12 -33.07 -19.53 -21.00
CA SER A 12 -32.59 -20.76 -21.63
C SER A 12 -31.23 -20.54 -22.29
N VAL A 13 -30.33 -19.79 -21.65
CA VAL A 13 -28.88 -19.87 -21.87
C VAL A 13 -28.20 -19.43 -20.58
N ALA A 14 -27.83 -20.36 -19.70
CA ALA A 14 -26.83 -20.13 -18.65
C ALA A 14 -26.38 -21.48 -18.07
N THR A 15 -25.32 -22.05 -18.65
CA THR A 15 -24.41 -22.94 -17.94
C THR A 15 -23.13 -23.09 -18.78
N ALA A 16 -22.12 -22.29 -18.45
CA ALA A 16 -20.71 -22.65 -18.61
C ALA A 16 -19.85 -21.65 -17.82
N VAL A 17 -19.24 -22.13 -16.74
CA VAL A 17 -18.04 -21.54 -16.15
C VAL A 17 -16.92 -21.67 -17.18
N THR A 18 -16.55 -20.58 -17.83
CA THR A 18 -15.23 -20.29 -18.42
C THR A 18 -15.29 -18.90 -19.07
N VAL A 19 -14.37 -18.01 -18.69
CA VAL A 19 -14.17 -16.73 -19.40
C VAL A 19 -13.83 -17.05 -20.85
N GLY A 20 -14.71 -16.64 -21.77
CA GLY A 20 -14.60 -16.94 -23.20
C GLY A 20 -15.42 -15.96 -24.02
N LEU A 21 -14.75 -14.90 -24.50
CA LEU A 21 -15.24 -13.96 -25.50
C LEU A 21 -15.80 -14.69 -26.73
N SER A 22 -17.06 -14.42 -27.10
CA SER A 22 -17.56 -14.76 -28.43
C SER A 22 -18.68 -13.83 -28.89
N PHE A 23 -18.37 -13.08 -29.95
CA PHE A 23 -19.30 -12.28 -30.75
C PHE A 23 -20.25 -13.19 -31.56
N CYS A 24 -21.55 -12.86 -31.60
CA CYS A 24 -22.34 -13.02 -32.81
C CYS A 24 -23.59 -12.13 -32.84
N ALA A 25 -23.94 -11.75 -34.07
CA ALA A 25 -24.78 -10.63 -34.42
C ALA A 25 -26.19 -11.02 -34.93
N CYS A 26 -27.06 -10.00 -34.92
CA CYS A 26 -28.24 -9.74 -35.77
C CYS A 26 -29.61 -10.37 -35.43
N GLY A 27 -30.63 -9.50 -35.29
CA GLY A 27 -31.99 -9.83 -35.73
C GLY A 27 -33.18 -9.05 -35.15
N ALA A 28 -33.42 -7.82 -35.64
CA ALA A 28 -34.70 -7.10 -35.83
C ALA A 28 -35.77 -7.01 -34.70
N THR A 29 -36.00 -5.80 -34.19
CA THR A 29 -37.14 -5.39 -33.35
C THR A 29 -38.24 -4.66 -34.15
N PRO A 30 -39.54 -4.78 -33.78
CA PRO A 30 -40.62 -3.93 -34.28
C PRO A 30 -40.67 -2.58 -33.54
N GLU A 31 -41.17 -1.54 -34.22
CA GLU A 31 -41.17 -0.14 -33.78
C GLU A 31 -42.00 0.16 -32.51
N GLU A 32 -41.36 0.77 -31.50
CA GLU A 32 -42.00 1.38 -30.32
C GLU A 32 -42.15 2.92 -30.42
N PRO A 33 -43.08 3.55 -29.66
CA PRO A 33 -43.51 4.94 -29.84
C PRO A 33 -42.43 5.98 -29.49
N LYS A 34 -42.49 7.14 -30.17
CA LYS A 34 -41.41 8.15 -30.26
C LYS A 34 -41.06 8.92 -28.97
N GLU A 35 -41.82 8.77 -27.89
CA GLU A 35 -41.66 9.57 -26.66
C GLU A 35 -40.67 8.89 -25.69
N ASN A 36 -40.80 7.57 -25.46
CA ASN A 36 -39.79 6.75 -24.75
C ASN A 36 -38.42 6.84 -25.41
N ARG A 37 -38.39 6.92 -26.75
CA ARG A 37 -37.14 6.95 -27.53
C ARG A 37 -36.29 8.21 -27.28
N ARG A 38 -36.89 9.29 -26.74
CA ARG A 38 -36.18 10.53 -26.39
C ARG A 38 -35.60 10.45 -24.98
N GLU A 39 -36.35 9.97 -24.01
CA GLU A 39 -35.86 9.77 -22.64
C GLU A 39 -34.76 8.69 -22.60
N GLU A 40 -34.92 7.59 -23.34
CA GLU A 40 -33.88 6.57 -23.51
C GLU A 40 -32.65 7.07 -24.26
N ALA A 41 -32.81 8.01 -25.20
CA ALA A 41 -31.68 8.59 -25.93
C ALA A 41 -30.91 9.59 -25.06
N GLU A 42 -31.62 10.42 -24.27
CA GLU A 42 -31.00 11.33 -23.30
C GLU A 42 -30.29 10.56 -22.18
N GLN A 43 -30.88 9.48 -21.65
CA GLN A 43 -30.21 8.58 -20.70
C GLN A 43 -28.97 7.92 -21.31
N LYS A 44 -29.07 7.40 -22.55
CA LYS A 44 -27.93 6.80 -23.24
C LYS A 44 -26.81 7.79 -23.54
N ASP A 45 -27.15 9.05 -23.87
CA ASP A 45 -26.16 10.09 -24.10
C ASP A 45 -25.46 10.48 -22.78
N THR A 46 -26.18 10.61 -21.65
CA THR A 46 -25.57 10.83 -20.34
C THR A 46 -24.75 9.65 -19.82
N GLU A 47 -25.18 8.42 -20.10
CA GLU A 47 -24.44 7.20 -19.72
C GLU A 47 -23.17 7.06 -20.56
N LYS A 48 -23.24 7.40 -21.85
CA LYS A 48 -22.08 7.43 -22.73
C LYS A 48 -21.09 8.53 -22.36
N GLU A 49 -21.54 9.74 -22.04
CA GLU A 49 -20.67 10.82 -21.56
C GLU A 49 -20.01 10.48 -20.21
N ARG A 50 -20.71 9.75 -19.33
CA ARG A 50 -20.13 9.19 -18.11
C ARG A 50 -19.04 8.15 -18.40
N LYS A 51 -19.31 7.19 -19.29
CA LYS A 51 -18.34 6.17 -19.69
C LYS A 51 -17.11 6.78 -20.35
N ASP A 52 -17.29 7.76 -21.24
CA ASP A 52 -16.19 8.46 -21.89
C ASP A 52 -15.33 9.25 -20.88
N ALA A 53 -15.92 9.77 -19.80
CA ALA A 53 -15.21 10.46 -18.72
C ALA A 53 -14.51 9.50 -17.74
N GLU A 54 -15.14 8.37 -17.38
CA GLU A 54 -14.51 7.29 -16.60
C GLU A 54 -13.31 6.71 -17.37
N LYS A 55 -13.49 6.41 -18.66
CA LYS A 55 -12.43 5.87 -19.53
C LYS A 55 -11.26 6.83 -19.73
N ALA A 56 -11.51 8.13 -19.83
CA ALA A 56 -10.43 9.13 -19.88
C ALA A 56 -9.67 9.29 -18.56
N SER A 57 -10.25 8.84 -17.44
CA SER A 57 -9.62 8.89 -16.11
C SER A 57 -8.84 7.62 -15.76
N ILE A 58 -9.03 6.52 -16.48
CA ILE A 58 -8.39 5.22 -16.28
C ILE A 58 -7.31 5.03 -17.34
N SER A 59 -6.20 5.77 -17.25
CA SER A 59 -5.04 5.49 -18.11
C SER A 59 -3.72 5.73 -17.37
N LEU A 60 -2.94 4.66 -17.28
CA LEU A 60 -1.56 4.54 -16.91
C LEU A 60 -0.67 4.89 -18.11
N GLU A 61 0.13 5.95 -17.96
CA GLU A 61 1.06 6.36 -19.00
C GLU A 61 2.41 5.65 -18.85
N GLY A 62 2.96 5.17 -19.97
CA GLY A 62 4.35 4.71 -20.06
C GLY A 62 4.71 3.47 -19.23
N GLU A 63 6.02 3.28 -19.03
CA GLU A 63 6.57 2.23 -18.17
C GLU A 63 6.44 2.60 -16.69
N TYR A 64 6.37 1.59 -15.82
CA TYR A 64 6.34 1.78 -14.36
C TYR A 64 7.50 2.65 -13.89
N LYS A 65 7.18 3.59 -13.00
CA LYS A 65 8.16 4.40 -12.27
C LYS A 65 7.71 4.50 -10.81
N PRO A 66 8.62 4.37 -9.84
CA PRO A 66 8.30 4.68 -8.45
C PRO A 66 7.75 6.11 -8.31
N ALA A 67 6.81 6.30 -7.37
CA ALA A 67 6.32 7.63 -7.04
C ALA A 67 7.44 8.47 -6.41
N SER A 68 7.35 9.80 -6.55
CA SER A 68 8.31 10.74 -5.94
C SER A 68 8.08 10.97 -4.44
N PHE A 69 7.06 10.32 -3.89
CA PHE A 69 6.63 10.41 -2.50
C PHE A 69 6.10 9.05 -2.06
N GLU A 70 6.12 8.84 -0.76
CA GLU A 70 5.64 7.65 -0.08
C GLU A 70 4.39 7.97 0.71
N GLN A 71 3.77 6.93 1.26
CA GLN A 71 2.53 7.04 1.99
C GLN A 71 2.60 7.97 3.22
N ARG A 72 3.75 8.01 3.89
CA ARG A 72 4.01 8.93 5.00
C ARG A 72 3.97 10.41 4.60
N ASP A 73 4.24 10.71 3.33
CA ASP A 73 4.26 12.08 2.79
C ASP A 73 2.84 12.56 2.43
N VAL A 74 1.89 11.63 2.31
CA VAL A 74 0.53 11.89 1.84
C VAL A 74 -0.53 11.29 2.77
N ASN A 75 -0.66 11.88 3.96
CA ASN A 75 -1.79 11.60 4.85
C ASN A 75 -2.83 12.72 4.77
N SER A 76 -4.07 12.38 4.39
CA SER A 76 -5.16 13.33 4.27
C SER A 76 -6.52 12.66 4.44
N ASP A 77 -7.55 13.44 4.76
CA ASP A 77 -8.91 12.93 4.87
C ASP A 77 -9.43 12.34 3.55
N THR A 78 -8.97 12.83 2.38
CA THR A 78 -9.31 12.21 1.09
C THR A 78 -8.80 10.76 1.01
N ILE A 79 -7.53 10.54 1.37
CA ILE A 79 -6.92 9.21 1.32
C ILE A 79 -7.54 8.30 2.38
N ARG A 80 -7.79 8.82 3.60
CA ARG A 80 -8.50 8.08 4.66
C ARG A 80 -9.91 7.70 4.22
N TRP A 81 -10.62 8.57 3.50
CA TRP A 81 -11.94 8.26 2.95
C TRP A 81 -11.88 7.12 1.94
N MET A 82 -10.90 7.13 1.02
CA MET A 82 -10.69 6.02 0.07
C MET A 82 -10.43 4.70 0.79
N CYS A 83 -9.53 4.68 1.79
CA CYS A 83 -9.28 3.50 2.61
C CYS A 83 -10.54 3.00 3.33
N SER A 84 -11.34 3.93 3.86
CA SER A 84 -12.56 3.62 4.59
C SER A 84 -13.61 2.94 3.72
N ALA A 85 -13.66 3.25 2.42
CA ALA A 85 -14.61 2.65 1.49
C ALA A 85 -14.43 1.12 1.36
N TYR A 86 -13.20 0.60 1.49
CA TYR A 86 -12.93 -0.84 1.45
C TYR A 86 -12.53 -1.43 2.82
N ALA A 87 -12.80 -0.73 3.92
CA ALA A 87 -12.35 -1.13 5.26
C ALA A 87 -12.91 -2.48 5.73
N ILE A 88 -14.12 -2.87 5.31
CA ILE A 88 -14.69 -4.20 5.64
C ILE A 88 -13.79 -5.30 5.06
N TYR A 89 -13.32 -5.13 3.83
CA TYR A 89 -12.37 -6.07 3.22
C TYR A 89 -11.06 -6.07 3.98
N SER A 90 -10.49 -4.90 4.31
CA SER A 90 -9.22 -4.82 5.03
C SER A 90 -9.29 -5.52 6.38
N ALA A 91 -10.31 -5.20 7.20
CA ALA A 91 -10.49 -5.82 8.51
C ALA A 91 -10.72 -7.34 8.42
N TYR A 92 -11.53 -7.80 7.45
CA TYR A 92 -11.79 -9.23 7.27
C TYR A 92 -10.53 -10.03 6.91
N ASN A 93 -9.54 -9.39 6.27
CA ASN A 93 -8.28 -10.02 5.86
C ASN A 93 -7.09 -9.61 6.76
N ASP A 94 -7.36 -9.15 7.99
CA ASP A 94 -6.34 -8.72 8.96
C ASP A 94 -5.35 -7.66 8.41
N LYS A 95 -5.80 -6.83 7.46
CA LYS A 95 -5.03 -5.73 6.89
C LYS A 95 -5.24 -4.44 7.68
N SER A 96 -4.26 -3.53 7.62
CA SER A 96 -4.36 -2.22 8.24
C SER A 96 -5.48 -1.36 7.60
N LEU A 97 -6.16 -0.58 8.44
CA LEU A 97 -7.24 0.32 8.04
C LEU A 97 -6.75 1.73 7.68
N GLU A 98 -5.52 2.06 8.07
CA GLU A 98 -4.98 3.42 7.98
C GLU A 98 -4.18 3.66 6.70
N VAL A 99 -3.90 2.60 5.94
CA VAL A 99 -2.99 2.64 4.80
C VAL A 99 -3.64 2.11 3.51
N VAL A 100 -3.40 2.80 2.39
CA VAL A 100 -3.69 2.37 1.01
C VAL A 100 -3.26 0.92 0.81
N GLY A 101 -4.16 0.05 0.36
CA GLY A 101 -3.90 -1.39 0.17
C GLY A 101 -3.67 -2.20 1.46
N GLY A 102 -3.64 -1.56 2.63
CA GLY A 102 -3.68 -2.23 3.93
C GLY A 102 -2.37 -2.86 4.42
N LEU A 103 -1.25 -2.63 3.71
CA LEU A 103 0.09 -3.05 4.12
C LEU A 103 1.04 -1.85 4.09
N ALA A 104 1.94 -1.76 5.05
CA ALA A 104 2.94 -0.70 5.18
C ALA A 104 4.25 -1.24 5.75
N GLY A 105 5.36 -0.59 5.43
CA GLY A 105 6.71 -1.06 5.80
C GLY A 105 6.91 -2.52 5.41
N ASP A 106 7.44 -3.28 6.35
CA ASP A 106 7.74 -4.72 6.32
C ASP A 106 6.63 -5.59 5.74
N ASP A 107 5.39 -5.34 6.13
CA ASP A 107 4.26 -6.15 5.66
C ASP A 107 4.05 -5.99 4.15
N ARG A 108 4.29 -4.80 3.59
CA ARG A 108 4.13 -4.56 2.14
C ARG A 108 5.16 -5.34 1.32
N GLU A 109 6.39 -5.46 1.79
CA GLU A 109 7.41 -6.26 1.11
C GLU A 109 7.15 -7.75 1.30
N TRP A 110 6.97 -8.20 2.54
CA TRP A 110 6.81 -9.63 2.87
C TRP A 110 5.61 -10.27 2.17
N TYR A 111 4.48 -9.56 2.14
CA TYR A 111 3.25 -10.07 1.53
C TYR A 111 3.12 -9.71 0.04
N ARG A 112 4.11 -9.04 -0.57
CA ARG A 112 4.04 -8.61 -1.98
C ARG A 112 3.71 -9.76 -2.93
N GLU A 113 4.42 -10.87 -2.80
CA GLU A 113 4.21 -12.04 -3.67
C GLU A 113 2.86 -12.70 -3.40
N GLU A 114 2.40 -12.74 -2.14
CA GLU A 114 1.06 -13.25 -1.80
C GLU A 114 -0.04 -12.35 -2.38
N VAL A 115 0.16 -11.02 -2.38
CA VAL A 115 -0.75 -10.07 -3.04
C VAL A 115 -0.76 -10.30 -4.55
N LYS A 116 0.41 -10.53 -5.19
CA LYS A 116 0.48 -10.88 -6.62
C LYS A 116 -0.25 -12.18 -6.93
N GLU A 117 -0.10 -13.21 -6.09
CA GLU A 117 -0.83 -14.48 -6.22
C GLU A 117 -2.35 -14.28 -6.07
N ALA A 118 -2.78 -13.46 -5.12
CA ALA A 118 -4.19 -13.13 -4.91
C ALA A 118 -4.78 -12.33 -6.08
N LEU A 119 -4.05 -11.37 -6.63
CA LEU A 119 -4.42 -10.61 -7.82
C LEU A 119 -4.52 -11.52 -9.05
N ALA A 120 -3.53 -12.38 -9.27
CA ALA A 120 -3.52 -13.33 -10.38
C ALA A 120 -4.66 -14.35 -10.28
N GLY A 121 -4.89 -14.92 -9.10
CA GLY A 121 -5.89 -15.96 -8.88
C GLY A 121 -7.33 -15.43 -8.80
N GLY A 122 -7.52 -14.24 -8.23
CA GLY A 122 -8.84 -13.64 -8.00
C GLY A 122 -9.32 -12.76 -9.14
N TRP A 123 -8.38 -12.06 -9.81
CA TRP A 123 -8.71 -11.02 -10.79
C TRP A 123 -8.06 -11.24 -12.16
N GLY A 124 -7.09 -12.15 -12.26
CA GLY A 124 -6.34 -12.34 -13.52
C GLY A 124 -5.36 -11.19 -13.81
N ILE A 125 -4.95 -10.45 -12.79
CA ILE A 125 -3.98 -9.35 -12.91
C ILE A 125 -2.58 -9.91 -12.64
N TYR A 126 -1.74 -9.96 -13.68
CA TYR A 126 -0.37 -10.47 -13.62
C TYR A 126 0.68 -9.37 -13.74
N ASP A 127 0.33 -8.25 -14.35
CA ASP A 127 1.19 -7.09 -14.45
C ASP A 127 0.41 -5.77 -14.61
N ARG A 128 1.14 -4.67 -14.76
CA ARG A 128 0.62 -3.31 -14.96
C ARG A 128 -0.41 -3.21 -16.09
N LYS A 129 -0.27 -3.96 -17.18
CA LYS A 129 -1.16 -3.86 -18.35
C LYS A 129 -2.54 -4.40 -18.05
N ASP A 130 -2.63 -5.40 -17.18
CA ASP A 130 -3.91 -6.01 -16.82
C ASP A 130 -4.76 -5.11 -15.91
N VAL A 131 -4.15 -4.09 -15.28
CA VAL A 131 -4.81 -3.23 -14.28
C VAL A 131 -5.94 -2.41 -14.90
N GLU A 132 -5.68 -1.73 -16.02
CA GLU A 132 -6.70 -0.89 -16.68
C GLU A 132 -7.85 -1.75 -17.21
N ASP A 133 -7.53 -2.82 -17.93
CA ASP A 133 -8.51 -3.73 -18.53
C ASP A 133 -9.42 -4.32 -17.45
N THR A 134 -8.85 -4.77 -16.33
CA THR A 134 -9.62 -5.35 -15.22
C THR A 134 -10.49 -4.29 -14.53
N LEU A 135 -9.99 -3.06 -14.38
CA LEU A 135 -10.73 -1.97 -13.78
C LEU A 135 -11.89 -1.51 -14.67
N GLU A 136 -11.66 -1.39 -15.99
CA GLU A 136 -12.70 -1.08 -16.98
C GLU A 136 -13.78 -2.17 -16.97
N ASP A 137 -13.40 -3.44 -17.03
CA ASP A 137 -14.34 -4.57 -16.99
C ASP A 137 -15.14 -4.60 -15.67
N LEU A 138 -14.51 -4.36 -14.52
CA LEU A 138 -15.22 -4.31 -13.23
C LEU A 138 -16.23 -3.17 -13.18
N LEU A 139 -15.86 -1.99 -13.66
CA LEU A 139 -16.73 -0.81 -13.60
C LEU A 139 -17.84 -0.89 -14.66
N GLU A 140 -17.60 -1.42 -15.85
CA GLU A 140 -18.61 -1.53 -16.91
C GLU A 140 -19.49 -2.78 -16.80
N GLU A 141 -18.88 -3.93 -16.51
CA GLU A 141 -19.46 -5.27 -16.65
C GLU A 141 -19.48 -6.05 -15.32
N GLY A 142 -19.19 -5.38 -14.21
CA GLY A 142 -19.23 -5.95 -12.86
C GLY A 142 -20.59 -6.49 -12.41
N HIS A 143 -20.65 -6.97 -11.17
CA HIS A 143 -21.86 -7.60 -10.64
C HIS A 143 -23.06 -6.66 -10.57
N ARG A 144 -22.84 -5.34 -10.52
CA ARG A 144 -23.89 -4.32 -10.63
C ARG A 144 -24.73 -4.46 -11.90
N LYS A 145 -24.12 -4.91 -13.01
CA LYS A 145 -24.86 -5.19 -14.26
C LYS A 145 -25.78 -6.40 -14.10
N GLN A 146 -25.25 -7.51 -13.57
CA GLN A 146 -26.03 -8.71 -13.28
C GLN A 146 -27.17 -8.44 -12.29
N TYR A 147 -26.93 -7.57 -11.32
CA TYR A 147 -27.95 -7.12 -10.37
C TYR A 147 -29.08 -6.36 -11.05
N LYS A 148 -28.76 -5.39 -11.93
CA LYS A 148 -29.76 -4.67 -12.72
C LYS A 148 -30.60 -5.60 -13.59
N GLU A 149 -30.00 -6.65 -14.15
CA GLU A 149 -30.72 -7.71 -14.85
C GLU A 149 -31.67 -8.47 -13.92
N ALA A 150 -31.20 -8.90 -12.75
CA ALA A 150 -32.03 -9.58 -11.75
C ALA A 150 -33.20 -8.70 -11.27
N VAL A 151 -32.96 -7.43 -10.98
CA VAL A 151 -33.98 -6.45 -10.61
C VAL A 151 -35.00 -6.26 -11.73
N SER A 152 -34.56 -6.17 -12.99
CA SER A 152 -35.45 -6.11 -14.15
C SER A 152 -36.38 -7.33 -14.22
N GLU A 153 -35.88 -8.53 -13.96
CA GLU A 153 -36.70 -9.74 -13.94
C GLU A 153 -37.70 -9.74 -12.77
N LEU A 154 -37.27 -9.32 -11.57
CA LEU A 154 -38.17 -9.16 -10.41
C LEU A 154 -39.28 -8.12 -10.68
N LYS A 155 -38.94 -7.03 -11.39
CA LYS A 155 -39.88 -5.99 -11.80
C LYS A 155 -40.91 -6.52 -12.79
N LYS A 156 -40.48 -7.25 -13.82
CA LYS A 156 -41.37 -7.90 -14.81
C LYS A 156 -42.30 -8.93 -14.17
N ALA A 157 -41.84 -9.59 -13.12
CA ALA A 157 -42.61 -10.55 -12.35
C ALA A 157 -43.59 -9.89 -11.36
N GLU A 158 -43.55 -8.55 -11.22
CA GLU A 158 -44.29 -7.78 -10.21
C GLU A 158 -43.97 -8.24 -8.77
N ILE A 159 -42.75 -8.75 -8.53
CA ILE A 159 -42.29 -9.23 -7.22
C ILE A 159 -41.80 -8.06 -6.35
N LEU A 160 -41.23 -7.01 -6.96
CA LEU A 160 -40.74 -5.83 -6.23
C LEU A 160 -41.84 -5.08 -5.45
N GLU A 161 -43.11 -5.24 -5.85
CA GLU A 161 -44.27 -4.62 -5.20
C GLU A 161 -44.86 -5.47 -4.06
N LEU A 162 -44.36 -6.70 -3.87
CA LEU A 162 -44.82 -7.59 -2.80
C LEU A 162 -44.20 -7.18 -1.46
N SER A 163 -44.82 -7.61 -0.36
CA SER A 163 -44.15 -7.55 0.94
C SER A 163 -42.93 -8.49 0.96
N SER A 164 -41.94 -8.20 1.82
CA SER A 164 -40.71 -9.01 1.91
C SER A 164 -41.01 -10.50 2.08
N GLY A 165 -41.90 -10.89 3.02
CA GLY A 165 -42.25 -12.30 3.22
C GLY A 165 -42.92 -12.96 2.01
N GLU A 166 -43.76 -12.23 1.29
CA GLU A 166 -44.39 -12.73 0.06
C GLU A 166 -43.38 -12.88 -1.08
N ALA A 167 -42.47 -11.90 -1.24
CA ALA A 167 -41.40 -11.97 -2.22
C ALA A 167 -40.48 -13.16 -1.98
N MET A 168 -40.07 -13.41 -0.73
CA MET A 168 -39.22 -14.56 -0.37
C MET A 168 -39.87 -15.89 -0.78
N VAL A 169 -41.16 -16.05 -0.48
CA VAL A 169 -41.94 -17.25 -0.82
C VAL A 169 -42.13 -17.38 -2.33
N GLU A 170 -42.45 -16.29 -3.03
CA GLU A 170 -42.66 -16.31 -4.47
C GLU A 170 -41.36 -16.67 -5.20
N ILE A 171 -40.22 -16.08 -4.82
CA ILE A 171 -38.89 -16.39 -5.40
C ILE A 171 -38.49 -17.85 -5.14
N ALA A 172 -38.64 -18.33 -3.90
CA ALA A 172 -38.33 -19.72 -3.55
C ALA A 172 -39.28 -20.74 -4.22
N GLY A 173 -40.45 -20.30 -4.66
CA GLY A 173 -41.45 -21.12 -5.32
C GLY A 173 -41.21 -21.39 -6.81
N TYR A 174 -40.12 -20.88 -7.39
CA TYR A 174 -39.73 -21.16 -8.77
C TYR A 174 -38.86 -22.43 -8.86
N ASP A 175 -39.47 -23.55 -9.24
CA ASP A 175 -38.79 -24.85 -9.41
C ASP A 175 -37.62 -24.84 -10.43
N SER A 176 -37.49 -23.77 -11.23
CA SER A 176 -36.43 -23.61 -12.23
C SER A 176 -35.15 -22.97 -11.68
N LEU A 177 -35.21 -22.37 -10.49
CA LEU A 177 -34.05 -21.75 -9.86
C LEU A 177 -33.32 -22.76 -8.97
N SER A 178 -32.00 -22.74 -9.04
CA SER A 178 -31.15 -23.35 -8.02
C SER A 178 -31.25 -22.61 -6.69
N GLU A 179 -30.80 -23.24 -5.60
CA GLU A 179 -30.77 -22.62 -4.27
C GLU A 179 -29.92 -21.33 -4.24
N GLU A 180 -28.79 -21.33 -4.96
CA GLU A 180 -27.92 -20.17 -5.14
C GLU A 180 -28.64 -19.02 -5.87
N GLU A 181 -29.36 -19.34 -6.95
CA GLU A 181 -30.15 -18.35 -7.69
C GLU A 181 -31.31 -17.80 -6.85
N VAL A 182 -32.00 -18.65 -6.08
CA VAL A 182 -33.04 -18.21 -5.14
C VAL A 182 -32.45 -17.18 -4.17
N CYS A 183 -31.30 -17.47 -3.56
CA CYS A 183 -30.63 -16.55 -2.65
C CYS A 183 -30.23 -15.25 -3.36
N LYS A 184 -29.63 -15.34 -4.56
CA LYS A 184 -29.28 -14.17 -5.39
C LYS A 184 -30.48 -13.25 -5.64
N TYR A 185 -31.62 -13.79 -6.03
CA TYR A 185 -32.84 -13.00 -6.27
C TYR A 185 -33.46 -12.44 -4.99
N GLN A 186 -33.41 -13.18 -3.89
CA GLN A 186 -33.90 -12.72 -2.58
C GLN A 186 -33.05 -11.56 -2.05
N THR A 187 -31.72 -11.70 -2.10
CA THR A 187 -30.78 -10.63 -1.76
C THR A 187 -30.95 -9.43 -2.69
N ALA A 188 -31.15 -9.65 -4.00
CA ALA A 188 -31.39 -8.57 -4.95
C ALA A 188 -32.66 -7.77 -4.61
N TYR A 189 -33.74 -8.47 -4.23
CA TYR A 189 -34.97 -7.83 -3.76
C TYR A 189 -34.69 -6.97 -2.51
N GLU A 190 -34.01 -7.49 -1.50
CA GLU A 190 -33.73 -6.75 -0.26
C GLU A 190 -32.88 -5.51 -0.52
N ALA A 191 -31.82 -5.63 -1.32
CA ALA A 191 -30.99 -4.51 -1.74
C ALA A 191 -31.80 -3.45 -2.52
N TYR A 192 -32.71 -3.89 -3.40
CA TYR A 192 -33.57 -2.99 -4.17
C TYR A 192 -34.53 -2.21 -3.28
N GLN A 193 -35.14 -2.86 -2.29
CA GLN A 193 -36.05 -2.18 -1.37
C GLN A 193 -35.35 -1.06 -0.59
N LYS A 194 -34.04 -1.17 -0.37
CA LYS A 194 -33.27 -0.19 0.40
C LYS A 194 -32.60 0.88 -0.45
N TYR A 195 -31.97 0.51 -1.58
CA TYR A 195 -31.15 1.42 -2.39
C TYR A 195 -31.52 1.44 -3.88
N GLY A 196 -32.63 0.80 -4.26
CA GLY A 196 -33.15 0.80 -5.63
C GLY A 196 -32.19 0.18 -6.63
N GLU A 197 -32.09 0.79 -7.83
CA GLU A 197 -31.23 0.30 -8.92
C GLU A 197 -29.73 0.31 -8.58
N ASN A 198 -29.33 1.06 -7.55
CA ASN A 198 -27.96 1.12 -7.05
C ASN A 198 -27.73 0.15 -5.88
N GLY A 199 -28.63 -0.82 -5.66
CA GLY A 199 -28.60 -1.81 -4.57
C GLY A 199 -27.21 -2.30 -4.17
N ILE A 200 -26.39 -2.62 -5.17
CA ILE A 200 -25.06 -3.21 -4.96
C ILE A 200 -23.94 -2.44 -5.66
N ASP A 201 -24.15 -1.19 -6.07
CA ASP A 201 -23.10 -0.43 -6.76
C ASP A 201 -21.86 -0.24 -5.86
N GLY A 202 -22.05 -0.19 -4.53
CA GLY A 202 -20.96 -0.14 -3.55
C GLY A 202 -20.06 -1.37 -3.62
N TRP A 203 -20.57 -2.55 -3.98
CA TRP A 203 -19.77 -3.77 -4.09
C TRP A 203 -18.70 -3.69 -5.19
N ASP A 204 -19.03 -3.13 -6.35
CA ASP A 204 -18.05 -2.99 -7.43
C ASP A 204 -17.12 -1.80 -7.18
N TYR A 205 -17.64 -0.65 -6.73
CA TYR A 205 -16.79 0.52 -6.45
C TYR A 205 -15.80 0.29 -5.30
N CYS A 206 -16.23 -0.31 -4.18
CA CYS A 206 -15.32 -0.59 -3.07
C CYS A 206 -14.24 -1.61 -3.47
N ARG A 207 -14.59 -2.63 -4.27
CA ARG A 207 -13.60 -3.58 -4.80
C ARG A 207 -12.67 -2.95 -5.81
N ALA A 208 -13.13 -1.99 -6.62
CA ALA A 208 -12.27 -1.26 -7.54
C ALA A 208 -11.16 -0.49 -6.77
N LEU A 209 -11.54 0.20 -5.69
CA LEU A 209 -10.57 0.88 -4.80
C LEU A 209 -9.63 -0.12 -4.10
N GLN A 210 -10.16 -1.26 -3.65
CA GLN A 210 -9.37 -2.34 -3.05
C GLN A 210 -8.33 -2.90 -4.04
N ILE A 211 -8.73 -3.23 -5.27
CA ILE A 211 -7.83 -3.75 -6.31
C ILE A 211 -6.72 -2.76 -6.60
N LEU A 212 -7.03 -1.46 -6.73
CA LEU A 212 -6.01 -0.43 -6.93
C LEU A 212 -5.01 -0.41 -5.78
N GLY A 213 -5.51 -0.48 -4.54
CA GLY A 213 -4.67 -0.65 -3.35
C GLY A 213 -3.77 -1.87 -3.45
N ASP A 214 -4.32 -3.05 -3.75
CA ASP A 214 -3.56 -4.29 -3.89
C ASP A 214 -2.55 -4.23 -5.07
N CYS A 215 -2.88 -3.60 -6.19
CA CYS A 215 -1.98 -3.38 -7.32
C CYS A 215 -0.81 -2.46 -6.95
N TYR A 216 -1.04 -1.46 -6.10
CA TYR A 216 0.02 -0.66 -5.50
C TYR A 216 0.91 -1.50 -4.59
N GLN A 217 0.33 -2.36 -3.74
CA GLN A 217 1.08 -3.27 -2.89
C GLN A 217 1.95 -4.26 -3.70
N ALA A 218 1.45 -4.70 -4.86
CA ALA A 218 2.15 -5.58 -5.80
C ALA A 218 3.19 -4.89 -6.70
N GLU A 219 3.32 -3.56 -6.64
CA GLU A 219 4.16 -2.72 -7.51
C GLU A 219 3.82 -2.81 -9.01
N TYR A 220 2.56 -3.12 -9.35
CA TYR A 220 2.08 -3.00 -10.73
C TYR A 220 1.78 -1.54 -11.09
N ILE A 221 1.38 -0.74 -10.09
CA ILE A 221 1.21 0.71 -10.16
C ILE A 221 1.90 1.38 -8.97
N ASN A 222 2.30 2.63 -9.11
CA ASN A 222 2.86 3.41 -8.01
C ASN A 222 1.75 4.07 -7.16
N LEU A 223 2.14 4.72 -6.06
CA LEU A 223 1.18 5.37 -5.16
C LEU A 223 0.40 6.51 -5.82
N GLU A 224 1.04 7.34 -6.65
CA GLU A 224 0.39 8.45 -7.34
C GLU A 224 -0.68 7.95 -8.31
N GLU A 225 -0.35 6.94 -9.11
CA GLU A 225 -1.27 6.28 -10.06
C GLU A 225 -2.44 5.62 -9.34
N CYS A 226 -2.18 4.91 -8.23
CA CYS A 226 -3.24 4.32 -7.40
C CYS A 226 -4.22 5.39 -6.92
N LEU A 227 -3.72 6.52 -6.41
CA LEU A 227 -4.56 7.60 -5.88
C LEU A 227 -5.29 8.36 -7.00
N ASP A 228 -4.64 8.61 -8.13
CA ASP A 228 -5.24 9.27 -9.30
C ASP A 228 -6.38 8.42 -9.90
N LEU A 229 -6.20 7.10 -10.00
CA LEU A 229 -7.25 6.17 -10.44
C LEU A 229 -8.36 6.01 -9.40
N SER A 230 -8.03 6.06 -8.11
CA SER A 230 -9.01 5.91 -7.01
C SER A 230 -9.93 7.12 -6.88
N LEU A 231 -9.44 8.34 -7.15
CA LEU A 231 -10.20 9.59 -6.97
C LEU A 231 -11.55 9.64 -7.69
N PRO A 232 -11.64 9.42 -9.01
CA PRO A 232 -12.92 9.48 -9.70
C PRO A 232 -13.91 8.40 -9.20
N ILE A 233 -13.41 7.19 -8.88
CA ILE A 233 -14.19 6.08 -8.35
C ILE A 233 -14.77 6.44 -6.98
N ALA A 234 -13.93 6.96 -6.09
CA ALA A 234 -14.34 7.40 -4.76
C ALA A 234 -15.39 8.53 -4.83
N GLN A 235 -15.21 9.49 -5.75
CA GLN A 235 -16.18 10.56 -5.98
C GLN A 235 -17.53 10.05 -6.49
N GLU A 236 -17.55 9.06 -7.38
CA GLU A 236 -18.81 8.47 -7.86
C GLU A 236 -19.50 7.64 -6.77
N LEU A 237 -18.72 6.87 -6.00
CA LEU A 237 -19.23 6.14 -4.83
C LEU A 237 -19.86 7.10 -3.79
N GLN A 238 -19.18 8.20 -3.47
CA GLN A 238 -19.68 9.21 -2.51
C GLN A 238 -20.97 9.88 -3.00
N LYS A 239 -21.12 10.09 -4.31
CA LYS A 239 -22.34 10.67 -4.89
C LYS A 239 -23.52 9.70 -4.90
N THR A 240 -23.24 8.39 -4.87
CA THR A 240 -24.25 7.34 -5.03
C THR A 240 -25.06 7.11 -3.74
N TYR A 241 -24.44 7.32 -2.56
CA TYR A 241 -25.07 7.07 -1.26
C TYR A 241 -25.08 8.33 -0.39
N GLU A 242 -25.87 8.30 0.69
CA GLU A 242 -26.04 9.45 1.58
C GLU A 242 -25.03 9.45 2.75
N ASN A 243 -24.46 8.30 3.10
CA ASN A 243 -23.60 8.10 4.26
C ASN A 243 -22.82 6.77 4.18
N TRP A 244 -21.96 6.52 5.17
CA TRP A 244 -21.18 5.28 5.30
C TRP A 244 -22.03 4.02 5.40
N ASP A 245 -23.22 4.07 6.04
CA ASP A 245 -24.13 2.93 6.10
C ASP A 245 -24.58 2.53 4.69
N GLY A 246 -24.92 3.50 3.83
CA GLY A 246 -25.25 3.24 2.44
C GLY A 246 -24.15 2.50 1.66
N VAL A 247 -22.90 2.95 1.80
CA VAL A 247 -21.75 2.32 1.14
C VAL A 247 -21.51 0.91 1.66
N ALA A 248 -21.45 0.75 2.98
CA ALA A 248 -21.15 -0.52 3.63
C ALA A 248 -22.21 -1.57 3.35
N GLU A 249 -23.48 -1.22 3.51
CA GLU A 249 -24.57 -2.16 3.26
C GLU A 249 -24.69 -2.55 1.79
N SER A 250 -24.48 -1.61 0.86
CA SER A 250 -24.44 -1.94 -0.57
C SER A 250 -23.33 -2.93 -0.91
N TYR A 251 -22.13 -2.75 -0.32
CA TYR A 251 -21.05 -3.72 -0.42
C TYR A 251 -21.45 -5.10 0.13
N LEU A 252 -22.10 -5.14 1.30
CA LEU A 252 -22.51 -6.39 1.96
C LEU A 252 -23.61 -7.12 1.18
N TYR A 253 -24.62 -6.41 0.68
CA TYR A 253 -25.63 -6.98 -0.22
C TYR A 253 -25.01 -7.51 -1.51
N GLY A 254 -24.05 -6.78 -2.09
CA GLY A 254 -23.36 -7.23 -3.29
C GLY A 254 -22.49 -8.46 -3.06
N TYR A 255 -21.85 -8.59 -1.89
CA TYR A 255 -21.15 -9.82 -1.50
C TYR A 255 -22.10 -11.01 -1.46
N SER A 256 -23.24 -10.89 -0.74
CA SER A 256 -24.25 -11.96 -0.67
C SER A 256 -24.84 -12.30 -2.04
N PHE A 257 -25.09 -11.28 -2.88
CA PHE A 257 -25.58 -11.46 -4.26
C PHE A 257 -24.57 -12.21 -5.14
N TRP A 258 -23.29 -11.83 -5.08
CA TRP A 258 -22.22 -12.45 -5.84
C TRP A 258 -22.00 -13.90 -5.42
N LYS A 259 -21.96 -14.14 -4.11
CA LYS A 259 -21.76 -15.45 -3.51
C LYS A 259 -22.97 -16.38 -3.71
N GLY A 260 -24.15 -15.80 -3.93
CA GLY A 260 -25.40 -16.53 -4.08
C GLY A 260 -25.90 -17.09 -2.75
N GLU A 261 -25.77 -16.30 -1.69
CA GLU A 261 -26.17 -16.65 -0.32
C GLU A 261 -27.04 -15.55 0.29
N ARG A 262 -27.71 -15.84 1.40
CA ARG A 262 -28.50 -14.85 2.15
C ARG A 262 -27.60 -14.06 3.09
N THR A 263 -28.04 -12.87 3.49
CA THR A 263 -27.28 -12.02 4.41
C THR A 263 -27.08 -12.64 5.79
N ASP A 264 -27.94 -13.59 6.19
CA ASP A 264 -27.86 -14.36 7.44
C ASP A 264 -27.10 -15.69 7.31
N ASP A 265 -26.57 -16.02 6.12
CA ASP A 265 -25.64 -17.13 5.96
C ASP A 265 -24.26 -16.76 6.54
N TYR A 266 -23.54 -17.77 7.02
CA TYR A 266 -22.37 -17.59 7.89
C TYR A 266 -21.29 -16.63 7.35
N ASP A 267 -20.92 -16.75 6.06
CA ASP A 267 -19.85 -15.96 5.47
C ASP A 267 -20.27 -14.48 5.24
N SER A 268 -21.54 -14.26 4.89
CA SER A 268 -22.15 -12.93 4.79
C SER A 268 -22.32 -12.30 6.17
N GLN A 269 -22.90 -13.04 7.12
CA GLN A 269 -23.13 -12.58 8.48
C GLN A 269 -21.83 -12.11 9.15
N LYS A 270 -20.73 -12.84 8.97
CA LYS A 270 -19.42 -12.42 9.49
C LYS A 270 -18.98 -11.04 8.99
N ARG A 271 -19.25 -10.71 7.72
CA ARG A 271 -18.88 -9.39 7.17
C ARG A 271 -19.77 -8.28 7.72
N TRP A 272 -21.04 -8.57 7.96
CA TRP A 272 -21.93 -7.68 8.70
C TRP A 272 -21.43 -7.41 10.12
N GLU A 273 -20.98 -8.45 10.83
CA GLU A 273 -20.39 -8.33 12.17
C GLU A 273 -19.12 -7.46 12.15
N VAL A 274 -18.21 -7.68 11.18
CA VAL A 274 -17.03 -6.82 10.97
C VAL A 274 -17.42 -5.37 10.76
N TYR A 275 -18.44 -5.11 9.94
CA TYR A 275 -18.90 -3.74 9.71
C TYR A 275 -19.42 -3.07 11.00
N GLU A 276 -20.22 -3.79 11.80
CA GLU A 276 -20.72 -3.28 13.08
C GLU A 276 -19.58 -3.00 14.07
N GLU A 277 -18.54 -3.83 14.10
CA GLU A 277 -17.34 -3.57 14.91
C GLU A 277 -16.62 -2.29 14.46
N LEU A 278 -16.38 -2.15 13.14
CA LEU A 278 -15.71 -0.98 12.57
C LEU A 278 -16.51 0.32 12.78
N LYS A 279 -17.84 0.25 12.69
CA LYS A 279 -18.75 1.38 12.92
C LYS A 279 -18.70 1.90 14.35
N ASN A 280 -18.48 1.01 15.31
CA ASN A 280 -18.45 1.35 16.74
C ASN A 280 -17.03 1.59 17.27
N MET A 281 -16.01 1.49 16.43
CA MET A 281 -14.61 1.73 16.79
C MET A 281 -14.35 3.23 17.00
N GLU A 282 -13.87 3.61 18.20
CA GLU A 282 -13.67 5.02 18.59
C GLU A 282 -12.72 5.79 17.64
N SER A 283 -11.67 5.13 17.18
CA SER A 283 -10.74 5.64 16.16
C SER A 283 -10.81 4.80 14.89
N GLY A 284 -12.03 4.49 14.44
CA GLY A 284 -12.29 3.64 13.29
C GLY A 284 -12.22 4.35 11.93
N PRO A 285 -12.32 3.58 10.82
CA PRO A 285 -12.26 4.11 9.46
C PRO A 285 -13.39 5.10 9.20
N TYR A 286 -14.60 4.81 9.69
CA TYR A 286 -15.78 5.67 9.47
C TYR A 286 -15.83 6.94 10.33
N THR A 287 -14.74 7.29 11.03
CA THR A 287 -14.60 8.57 11.74
C THR A 287 -14.31 9.74 10.80
N VAL A 288 -13.82 9.48 9.59
CA VAL A 288 -13.74 10.52 8.55
C VAL A 288 -15.16 10.93 8.11
N PRO A 289 -15.48 12.24 8.05
CA PRO A 289 -16.80 12.69 7.62
C PRO A 289 -17.15 12.16 6.24
N TYR A 290 -18.35 11.59 6.08
CA TYR A 290 -18.76 11.02 4.79
C TYR A 290 -18.74 12.05 3.66
N ASP A 291 -19.11 13.31 3.96
CA ASP A 291 -19.14 14.45 3.05
C ASP A 291 -17.78 15.16 2.88
N THR A 292 -16.68 14.50 3.26
CA THR A 292 -15.32 14.97 3.00
C THR A 292 -15.16 15.33 1.53
N LYS A 293 -14.67 16.54 1.25
CA LYS A 293 -14.40 16.97 -0.11
C LYS A 293 -13.25 16.15 -0.70
N LEU A 294 -13.57 15.26 -1.63
CA LEU A 294 -12.60 14.40 -2.29
C LEU A 294 -11.89 15.16 -3.41
N GLU A 295 -10.61 15.47 -3.20
CA GLU A 295 -9.76 16.18 -4.15
C GLU A 295 -8.32 15.65 -4.13
N ASN A 296 -7.54 15.96 -5.16
CA ASN A 296 -6.15 15.50 -5.21
C ASN A 296 -5.32 16.24 -4.14
N THR A 297 -5.00 15.54 -3.06
CA THR A 297 -4.21 16.06 -1.92
C THR A 297 -2.73 15.67 -2.00
N TRP A 298 -2.34 14.75 -2.90
CA TRP A 298 -0.97 14.23 -3.03
C TRP A 298 -0.08 15.04 -3.98
N LYS A 299 -0.65 15.81 -4.92
CA LYS A 299 0.12 16.68 -5.83
C LYS A 299 0.98 17.73 -5.12
N ASP A 300 0.59 18.13 -3.91
CA ASP A 300 1.39 19.03 -3.07
C ASP A 300 2.32 18.29 -2.11
N GLY A 301 2.06 17.01 -1.82
CA GLY A 301 2.95 16.13 -1.07
C GLY A 301 4.30 15.93 -1.78
N ALA A 302 4.26 15.63 -3.08
CA ALA A 302 5.47 15.53 -3.91
C ALA A 302 6.33 16.81 -3.85
N LYS A 303 5.70 17.98 -3.95
CA LYS A 303 6.39 19.28 -3.89
C LYS A 303 6.91 19.58 -2.48
N ALA A 304 6.18 19.17 -1.44
CA ALA A 304 6.60 19.35 -0.06
C ALA A 304 7.85 18.51 0.22
N LYS A 305 7.84 17.23 -0.16
CA LYS A 305 8.99 16.32 -0.06
C LYS A 305 10.18 16.83 -0.86
N GLU A 306 9.98 17.25 -2.12
CA GLU A 306 11.05 17.83 -2.94
C GLU A 306 11.64 19.11 -2.32
N LYS A 307 10.81 19.95 -1.71
CA LYS A 307 11.26 21.15 -1.01
C LYS A 307 12.05 20.80 0.25
N GLU A 308 11.56 19.85 1.04
CA GLU A 308 12.23 19.36 2.24
C GLU A 308 13.61 18.79 1.91
N ASP A 309 13.70 17.91 0.90
CA ASP A 309 14.97 17.32 0.47
C ASP A 309 15.95 18.39 -0.03
N LYS A 310 15.47 19.44 -0.71
CA LYS A 310 16.31 20.59 -1.10
C LYS A 310 16.78 21.41 0.08
N ASP A 311 15.93 21.61 1.08
CA ASP A 311 16.28 22.40 2.27
C ASP A 311 17.24 21.62 3.17
N ASP A 312 17.09 20.29 3.25
CA ASP A 312 18.02 19.39 3.93
C ASP A 312 19.39 19.32 3.24
N ALA A 313 19.42 19.19 1.91
CA ALA A 313 20.68 19.21 1.16
C ALA A 313 21.42 20.55 1.33
N LYS A 314 20.72 21.69 1.31
CA LYS A 314 21.32 23.00 1.61
C LYS A 314 21.83 23.10 3.04
N ALA A 315 21.21 22.40 3.98
CA ALA A 315 21.64 22.35 5.36
C ALA A 315 22.81 21.37 5.57
N GLY A 316 23.24 20.63 4.56
CA GLY A 316 24.37 19.69 4.60
C GLY A 316 23.98 18.27 5.03
N TYR A 317 22.69 17.91 5.03
CA TYR A 317 22.27 16.55 5.28
C TYR A 317 22.47 15.66 4.06
N VAL A 318 22.85 14.41 4.32
CA VAL A 318 23.01 13.35 3.33
C VAL A 318 22.13 12.16 3.73
N SER A 319 21.36 11.63 2.79
CA SER A 319 20.49 10.47 3.02
C SER A 319 21.30 9.16 3.05
N VAL A 320 21.18 8.42 4.15
CA VAL A 320 21.61 7.02 4.29
C VAL A 320 20.37 6.15 4.13
N LYS A 321 20.31 5.34 3.06
CA LYS A 321 19.12 4.56 2.70
C LYS A 321 19.21 3.11 3.15
N ALA A 322 18.09 2.55 3.58
CA ALA A 322 17.88 1.12 3.74
C ALA A 322 17.11 0.59 2.52
N GLY A 323 17.74 0.63 1.34
CA GLY A 323 17.06 0.33 0.08
C GLY A 323 15.89 1.27 -0.19
N GLU A 324 14.72 0.69 -0.49
CA GLU A 324 13.45 1.42 -0.64
C GLU A 324 12.61 1.45 0.66
N LEU A 325 13.12 0.83 1.74
CA LEU A 325 12.39 0.63 3.00
C LEU A 325 12.44 1.86 3.91
N GLY A 326 13.32 2.80 3.61
CA GLY A 326 13.40 4.08 4.29
C GLY A 326 14.77 4.73 4.21
N GLU A 327 14.86 5.91 4.81
CA GLU A 327 16.10 6.67 4.89
C GLU A 327 16.23 7.35 6.25
N VAL A 328 17.48 7.53 6.66
CA VAL A 328 17.88 8.40 7.76
C VAL A 328 18.83 9.42 7.18
N LYS A 329 18.71 10.68 7.57
CA LYS A 329 19.59 11.75 7.09
C LYS A 329 20.64 12.05 8.14
N VAL A 330 21.91 12.05 7.74
CA VAL A 330 23.06 12.33 8.60
C VAL A 330 23.73 13.63 8.19
N ARG A 331 24.28 14.36 9.15
CA ARG A 331 25.10 15.54 8.88
C ARG A 331 26.35 15.55 9.75
N LEU A 332 27.51 15.70 9.11
CA LEU A 332 28.78 15.94 9.77
C LEU A 332 29.19 17.42 9.67
N PRO A 333 30.13 17.88 10.52
CA PRO A 333 30.71 19.22 10.41
C PRO A 333 31.32 19.50 9.02
N GLU A 334 31.41 20.77 8.63
CA GLU A 334 31.81 21.20 7.28
C GLU A 334 33.21 20.75 6.83
N ASP A 335 34.09 20.37 7.77
CA ASP A 335 35.43 19.84 7.48
C ASP A 335 35.43 18.35 7.10
N TYR A 336 34.27 17.69 7.12
CA TYR A 336 34.04 16.36 6.57
C TYR A 336 33.38 16.48 5.21
N VAL A 337 34.06 16.02 4.17
CA VAL A 337 33.62 16.09 2.78
C VAL A 337 32.94 14.80 2.38
N TRP A 338 31.68 14.89 1.97
CA TRP A 338 30.91 13.77 1.43
C TRP A 338 31.49 13.30 0.08
N GLN A 339 31.74 11.99 -0.04
CA GLN A 339 32.30 11.36 -1.22
C GLN A 339 31.20 10.75 -2.10
N GLU A 340 30.47 11.59 -2.84
CA GLU A 340 29.29 11.20 -3.64
C GLU A 340 29.52 9.98 -4.56
N ASP A 341 30.72 9.85 -5.15
CA ASP A 341 31.05 8.78 -6.09
C ASP A 341 31.16 7.40 -5.41
N PHE A 342 31.55 7.36 -4.12
CA PHE A 342 31.71 6.11 -3.37
C PHE A 342 30.37 5.40 -3.15
N ASP A 343 29.35 6.19 -2.84
CA ASP A 343 28.05 5.73 -2.36
C ASP A 343 27.29 4.92 -3.40
N SER A 344 27.39 5.34 -4.67
CA SER A 344 26.72 4.69 -5.81
C SER A 344 27.15 3.23 -6.03
N SER A 345 28.28 2.81 -5.46
CA SER A 345 28.90 1.50 -5.70
C SER A 345 28.79 0.52 -4.52
N THR A 346 28.52 1.02 -3.31
CA THR A 346 28.60 0.21 -2.07
C THR A 346 27.31 0.23 -1.24
N GLY A 347 26.38 1.16 -1.50
CA GLY A 347 25.21 1.36 -0.65
C GLY A 347 25.56 1.89 0.75
N MET A 348 26.74 2.48 0.90
CA MET A 348 27.20 3.17 2.10
C MET A 348 27.33 4.66 1.81
N VAL A 349 27.30 5.50 2.85
CA VAL A 349 27.60 6.93 2.73
C VAL A 349 28.97 7.20 3.32
N LEU A 350 29.91 7.73 2.55
CA LEU A 350 31.28 8.00 3.02
C LEU A 350 31.56 9.50 3.14
N PHE A 351 32.09 9.91 4.30
CA PHE A 351 32.68 11.21 4.52
C PHE A 351 34.17 11.07 4.81
N GLU A 352 34.97 11.97 4.26
CA GLU A 352 36.40 12.04 4.49
C GLU A 352 36.81 13.43 4.97
N LYS A 353 37.71 13.47 5.94
CA LYS A 353 38.38 14.69 6.36
C LYS A 353 39.83 14.62 5.92
N GLU A 354 40.25 15.60 5.13
CA GLU A 354 41.63 15.70 4.65
C GLU A 354 42.58 16.23 5.74
N ASN A 355 43.81 15.73 5.73
CA ASN A 355 44.88 16.28 6.54
C ASN A 355 45.40 17.59 5.91
N PRO A 356 46.09 18.44 6.68
CA PRO A 356 46.67 19.68 6.16
C PRO A 356 47.72 19.49 5.04
N GLU A 357 48.19 18.26 4.81
CA GLU A 357 49.20 17.89 3.82
C GLU A 357 48.60 17.36 2.50
N GLY A 358 47.27 17.22 2.40
CA GLY A 358 46.53 16.84 1.18
C GLY A 358 46.27 15.34 0.99
N GLY A 359 46.08 14.56 2.06
CA GLY A 359 45.63 13.16 2.01
C GLY A 359 44.46 12.87 2.96
N VAL A 360 43.77 11.74 2.79
CA VAL A 360 42.68 11.31 3.69
C VAL A 360 43.24 11.03 5.08
N ASP A 361 42.70 11.71 6.08
CA ASP A 361 43.13 11.62 7.47
C ASP A 361 42.17 10.74 8.26
N LEU A 362 40.88 11.03 8.16
CA LEU A 362 39.81 10.41 8.93
C LEU A 362 38.63 10.12 8.01
N SER A 363 38.15 8.89 8.01
CA SER A 363 36.96 8.47 7.25
C SER A 363 35.82 8.09 8.19
N VAL A 364 34.61 8.51 7.86
CA VAL A 364 33.37 8.09 8.53
C VAL A 364 32.44 7.51 7.47
N SER A 365 32.12 6.23 7.56
CA SER A 365 31.12 5.60 6.70
C SER A 365 29.84 5.32 7.48
N TYR A 366 28.70 5.45 6.81
CA TYR A 366 27.40 5.07 7.35
C TYR A 366 26.75 3.99 6.50
N LYS A 367 25.99 3.13 7.16
CA LYS A 367 25.07 2.19 6.52
C LYS A 367 23.80 2.13 7.36
N LEU A 368 22.65 2.12 6.69
CA LEU A 368 21.37 1.89 7.35
C LEU A 368 20.91 0.46 7.10
N ARG A 369 20.41 -0.20 8.13
CA ARG A 369 19.70 -1.48 8.00
C ARG A 369 18.28 -1.31 8.48
N SER A 370 17.35 -1.95 7.78
CA SER A 370 15.99 -2.11 8.27
C SER A 370 15.90 -3.37 9.12
N LYS A 371 15.12 -3.30 10.19
CA LYS A 371 14.71 -4.45 10.99
C LYS A 371 13.89 -5.44 10.15
N GLU A 372 13.26 -4.95 9.09
CA GLU A 372 12.59 -5.71 8.03
C GLU A 372 13.48 -6.76 7.39
N GLU A 373 14.68 -6.33 6.98
CA GLU A 373 15.66 -7.20 6.32
C GLU A 373 16.47 -7.99 7.37
N PHE A 374 16.69 -7.38 8.54
CA PHE A 374 17.51 -7.95 9.61
C PHE A 374 16.84 -7.81 11.00
N PRO A 375 15.90 -8.70 11.37
CA PRO A 375 15.15 -8.59 12.62
C PRO A 375 16.03 -8.61 13.88
N ASP A 376 17.11 -9.40 13.83
CA ASP A 376 18.10 -9.55 14.90
C ASP A 376 19.33 -8.66 14.68
N MET A 377 19.20 -7.56 13.93
CA MET A 377 20.31 -6.68 13.51
C MET A 377 21.24 -6.27 14.65
N VAL A 378 20.71 -5.99 15.85
CA VAL A 378 21.55 -5.62 17.00
C VAL A 378 22.44 -6.78 17.44
N GLU A 379 21.87 -7.98 17.61
CA GLU A 379 22.63 -9.18 17.98
C GLU A 379 23.64 -9.55 16.90
N MET A 380 23.25 -9.45 15.63
CA MET A 380 24.15 -9.67 14.49
C MET A 380 25.35 -8.71 14.52
N GLU A 381 25.14 -7.44 14.87
CA GLU A 381 26.22 -6.46 14.96
C GLU A 381 27.12 -6.66 16.18
N GLU A 382 26.56 -7.08 17.30
CA GLU A 382 27.34 -7.50 18.47
C GLU A 382 28.24 -8.70 18.14
N GLU A 383 27.70 -9.73 17.47
CA GLU A 383 28.48 -10.89 17.03
C GLU A 383 29.57 -10.51 16.01
N SER A 384 29.23 -9.66 15.04
CA SER A 384 30.16 -9.13 14.04
C SER A 384 31.31 -8.37 14.70
N ALA A 385 31.00 -7.48 15.65
CA ALA A 385 31.98 -6.72 16.42
C ALA A 385 32.94 -7.64 17.20
N LEU A 386 32.42 -8.64 17.90
CA LEU A 386 33.23 -9.60 18.67
C LEU A 386 34.09 -10.49 17.76
N SER A 387 33.57 -10.87 16.58
CA SER A 387 34.32 -11.61 15.57
C SER A 387 35.50 -10.78 15.04
N LYS A 388 35.26 -9.50 14.68
CA LYS A 388 36.30 -8.56 14.27
C LYS A 388 37.38 -8.40 15.34
N GLU A 389 36.98 -8.22 16.60
CA GLU A 389 37.91 -8.13 17.74
C GLU A 389 38.82 -9.35 17.82
N LYS A 390 38.23 -10.55 17.77
CA LYS A 390 38.96 -11.80 17.86
C LYS A 390 39.98 -11.93 16.72
N THR A 391 39.57 -11.69 15.48
CA THR A 391 40.45 -11.80 14.31
C THR A 391 41.61 -10.80 14.35
N ARG A 392 41.35 -9.56 14.77
CA ARG A 392 42.42 -8.55 14.91
C ARG A 392 43.40 -8.92 16.01
N ARG A 393 42.90 -9.36 17.17
CA ARG A 393 43.73 -9.83 18.29
C ARG A 393 44.65 -10.98 17.90
N GLU A 394 44.13 -11.97 17.18
CA GLU A 394 44.91 -13.10 16.66
C GLU A 394 45.95 -12.63 15.62
N SER A 395 45.60 -11.65 14.78
CA SER A 395 46.49 -11.12 13.74
C SER A 395 47.68 -10.32 14.31
N ALA A 396 47.45 -9.63 15.44
CA ALA A 396 48.44 -8.82 16.16
C ALA A 396 49.36 -9.64 17.07
N GLU A 397 49.06 -10.91 17.34
CA GLU A 397 49.81 -11.74 18.29
C GLU A 397 51.30 -11.84 17.92
N GLY A 398 52.16 -11.33 18.81
CA GLY A 398 53.61 -11.29 18.60
C GLY A 398 54.10 -10.28 17.56
N LYS A 399 53.23 -9.37 17.09
CA LYS A 399 53.53 -8.36 16.06
C LYS A 399 53.33 -6.92 16.52
N GLY A 400 53.10 -6.66 17.81
CA GLY A 400 52.99 -5.30 18.34
C GLY A 400 51.89 -5.18 19.39
N VAL A 401 51.30 -3.98 19.48
CA VAL A 401 50.23 -3.65 20.43
C VAL A 401 48.88 -3.62 19.72
N PHE A 402 47.93 -4.39 20.23
CA PHE A 402 46.51 -4.29 19.91
C PHE A 402 45.73 -4.01 21.19
N GLU A 403 44.84 -3.03 21.14
CA GLU A 403 43.90 -2.70 22.21
C GLU A 403 42.47 -2.72 21.69
N SER A 404 41.54 -3.09 22.56
CA SER A 404 40.10 -3.08 22.29
C SER A 404 39.37 -2.57 23.51
N SER A 405 38.32 -1.76 23.30
CA SER A 405 37.43 -1.33 24.38
C SER A 405 36.48 -2.44 24.85
N GLY A 406 36.35 -3.52 24.09
CA GLY A 406 35.15 -4.36 24.11
C GLY A 406 33.90 -3.55 23.70
N ILE A 407 32.74 -4.20 23.69
CA ILE A 407 31.48 -3.50 23.40
C ILE A 407 31.15 -2.55 24.56
N GLN A 408 30.97 -1.29 24.23
CA GLN A 408 30.55 -0.21 25.12
C GLN A 408 29.27 0.42 24.59
N THR A 409 28.53 1.11 25.46
CA THR A 409 27.36 1.90 25.06
C THR A 409 27.46 3.29 25.67
N LYS A 410 27.13 4.32 24.88
CA LYS A 410 27.02 5.70 25.35
C LYS A 410 25.79 6.37 24.75
N LYS A 411 25.25 7.36 25.45
CA LYS A 411 24.16 8.18 24.96
C LYS A 411 24.70 9.36 24.16
N VAL A 412 24.21 9.56 22.93
CA VAL A 412 24.50 10.71 22.07
C VAL A 412 23.16 11.34 21.67
N GLY A 413 22.85 12.50 22.23
CA GLY A 413 21.49 13.05 22.13
C GLY A 413 20.46 12.08 22.72
N ASP A 414 19.46 11.72 21.92
CA ASP A 414 18.43 10.75 22.31
C ASP A 414 18.81 9.29 21.98
N LEU A 415 19.87 9.08 21.20
CA LEU A 415 20.30 7.76 20.73
C LEU A 415 21.16 7.05 21.78
N ASP A 416 20.94 5.75 21.93
CA ASP A 416 21.85 4.84 22.63
C ASP A 416 22.78 4.18 21.60
N VAL A 417 24.03 4.64 21.57
CA VAL A 417 25.06 4.24 20.61
C VAL A 417 25.93 3.16 21.23
N SER A 418 25.86 1.96 20.69
CA SER A 418 26.77 0.86 21.01
C SER A 418 27.97 0.88 20.07
N TYR A 419 29.16 0.55 20.58
CA TYR A 419 30.38 0.58 19.79
C TYR A 419 31.47 -0.33 20.33
N ILE A 420 32.44 -0.66 19.48
CA ILE A 420 33.74 -1.22 19.86
C ILE A 420 34.85 -0.41 19.20
N MET A 421 35.88 -0.09 19.97
CA MET A 421 37.10 0.58 19.49
C MET A 421 38.21 -0.45 19.32
N PHE A 422 38.97 -0.33 18.24
CA PHE A 422 40.20 -1.06 17.98
C PHE A 422 41.35 -0.08 17.84
N TYR A 423 42.48 -0.35 18.49
CA TYR A 423 43.71 0.39 18.29
C TYR A 423 44.86 -0.55 17.96
N ASP A 424 45.48 -0.33 16.82
CA ASP A 424 46.53 -1.15 16.25
C ASP A 424 47.84 -0.34 16.16
N ASN A 425 48.90 -0.81 16.82
CA ASN A 425 50.26 -0.30 16.70
C ASN A 425 51.22 -1.47 16.51
N LEU A 426 51.30 -1.95 15.26
CA LEU A 426 52.00 -3.17 14.87
C LEU A 426 53.43 -2.87 14.41
N ASP A 427 54.40 -3.65 14.83
CA ASP A 427 55.84 -3.44 14.62
C ASP A 427 56.25 -3.45 13.14
N ASP A 428 55.49 -4.11 12.27
CA ASP A 428 55.75 -4.25 10.85
C ASP A 428 55.22 -3.09 10.00
N THR A 429 54.52 -2.12 10.61
CA THR A 429 54.03 -0.92 9.94
C THR A 429 54.69 0.34 10.52
N SER A 430 54.75 1.41 9.72
CA SER A 430 55.17 2.75 10.15
C SER A 430 54.01 3.59 10.71
N ILE A 431 52.81 3.02 10.77
CA ILE A 431 51.57 3.70 11.17
C ILE A 431 50.99 3.10 12.44
N HIS A 432 50.20 3.88 13.15
CA HIS A 432 49.23 3.36 14.11
C HIS A 432 47.83 3.76 13.64
N GLU A 433 46.84 2.95 14.00
CA GLU A 433 45.47 3.06 13.51
C GLU A 433 44.51 2.94 14.68
N ILE A 434 43.41 3.68 14.61
CA ILE A 434 42.28 3.58 15.51
C ILE A 434 40.99 3.52 14.69
N ASP A 435 40.17 2.52 15.00
CA ASP A 435 38.88 2.30 14.36
C ASP A 435 37.78 2.25 15.41
N TYR A 436 36.62 2.83 15.07
CA TYR A 436 35.38 2.62 15.79
C TYR A 436 34.37 1.91 14.89
N TYR A 437 33.81 0.83 15.41
CA TYR A 437 32.63 0.19 14.83
C TYR A 437 31.44 0.47 15.74
N ALA A 438 30.46 1.24 15.26
CA ALA A 438 29.34 1.72 16.06
C ALA A 438 27.99 1.46 15.40
N TRP A 439 26.94 1.29 16.22
CA TRP A 439 25.57 1.13 15.78
C TRP A 439 24.58 1.74 16.78
N ALA A 440 23.50 2.32 16.26
CA ALA A 440 22.45 2.95 17.05
C ALA A 440 21.06 2.58 16.49
N PRO A 441 20.13 2.07 17.32
CA PRO A 441 18.73 1.92 16.92
C PRO A 441 18.09 3.27 16.62
N ILE A 442 17.37 3.34 15.51
CA ILE A 442 16.63 4.52 15.08
C ILE A 442 15.15 4.17 15.05
N GLY A 443 14.41 4.66 16.06
CA GLY A 443 13.05 4.21 16.32
C GLY A 443 12.99 2.70 16.56
N ASP A 444 11.89 2.07 16.15
CA ASP A 444 11.71 0.61 16.22
C ASP A 444 12.08 -0.12 14.93
N SER A 445 12.45 0.62 13.88
CA SER A 445 12.51 0.14 12.49
C SER A 445 13.91 0.03 11.91
N TYR A 446 14.89 0.83 12.34
CA TYR A 446 16.21 0.84 11.70
C TYR A 446 17.37 0.72 12.68
N LEU A 447 18.51 0.29 12.16
CA LEU A 447 19.81 0.35 12.80
C LEU A 447 20.78 1.14 11.93
N LEU A 448 21.23 2.30 12.42
CA LEU A 448 22.25 3.10 11.77
C LEU A 448 23.62 2.60 12.24
N LEU A 449 24.41 2.09 11.32
CA LEU A 449 25.80 1.69 11.52
C LEU A 449 26.73 2.81 11.09
N ALA A 450 27.81 3.01 11.84
CA ALA A 450 28.90 3.88 11.47
C ALA A 450 30.26 3.21 11.69
N GLU A 451 31.13 3.27 10.69
CA GLU A 451 32.55 2.92 10.85
C GLU A 451 33.38 4.21 10.79
N VAL A 452 34.25 4.42 11.78
CA VAL A 452 35.21 5.53 11.80
C VAL A 452 36.60 4.93 11.75
N SER A 453 37.46 5.41 10.85
CA SER A 453 38.83 4.94 10.73
C SER A 453 39.80 6.10 10.59
N HIS A 454 40.89 6.03 11.32
CA HIS A 454 41.99 6.98 11.25
C HIS A 454 43.33 6.27 11.45
N ALA A 455 44.26 6.51 10.55
CA ALA A 455 45.62 5.99 10.62
C ALA A 455 46.63 7.09 10.32
N ASP A 456 47.68 7.17 11.13
CA ASP A 456 48.77 8.12 10.89
C ASP A 456 50.13 7.50 11.25
N ASN A 457 51.22 8.19 10.90
CA ASN A 457 52.56 7.83 11.27
C ASN A 457 52.71 7.80 12.80
N LYS A 458 53.40 6.79 13.33
CA LYS A 458 53.63 6.62 14.79
C LYS A 458 54.35 7.79 15.47
N ALA A 459 54.97 8.69 14.71
CA ALA A 459 55.59 9.90 15.23
C ALA A 459 54.60 11.05 15.48
N LYS A 460 53.36 10.93 14.98
CA LYS A 460 52.27 11.89 15.15
C LYS A 460 51.26 11.34 16.18
N GLU A 461 50.46 12.24 16.74
CA GLU A 461 49.32 11.85 17.59
C GLU A 461 48.09 11.68 16.70
N LEU A 462 47.28 10.67 17.00
CA LEU A 462 46.00 10.46 16.32
C LEU A 462 45.03 11.60 16.63
N MET A 463 44.23 11.98 15.65
CA MET A 463 43.23 13.04 15.77
C MET A 463 42.04 12.67 16.66
N ILE A 464 41.79 11.37 16.83
CA ILE A 464 40.67 10.86 17.62
C ILE A 464 41.21 10.05 18.80
N ASP A 465 40.54 10.21 19.93
CA ASP A 465 40.89 9.60 21.21
C ASP A 465 40.39 8.16 21.32
N LYS A 466 40.75 7.47 22.41
CA LYS A 466 40.33 6.09 22.68
C LYS A 466 39.05 6.01 23.51
N GLU A 467 38.58 7.14 24.03
CA GLU A 467 37.41 7.29 24.90
C GLU A 467 36.10 7.46 24.12
N GLY A 468 36.17 7.53 22.78
CA GLY A 468 35.00 7.55 21.89
C GLY A 468 34.30 8.91 21.82
N LEU A 469 35.02 10.03 22.01
CA LEU A 469 34.44 11.36 21.84
C LEU A 469 34.07 11.64 20.38
N ILE A 470 34.76 11.02 19.42
CA ILE A 470 34.41 11.15 18.00
C ILE A 470 32.95 10.74 17.70
N LEU A 471 32.41 9.78 18.44
CA LEU A 471 31.02 9.34 18.27
C LEU A 471 29.99 10.42 18.64
N ASP A 472 30.36 11.38 19.50
CA ASP A 472 29.52 12.53 19.80
C ASP A 472 29.38 13.47 18.60
N THR A 473 30.32 13.41 17.64
CA THR A 473 30.25 14.11 16.36
C THR A 473 29.50 13.28 15.32
N VAL A 474 29.82 11.98 15.22
CA VAL A 474 29.25 11.06 14.21
C VAL A 474 27.75 10.85 14.37
N PHE A 475 27.24 10.87 15.60
CA PHE A 475 25.81 10.71 15.88
C PHE A 475 25.14 12.00 16.38
N ALA A 476 25.80 13.16 16.22
CA ALA A 476 25.31 14.44 16.74
C ALA A 476 24.00 14.91 16.11
N ASP A 477 23.86 14.63 14.81
CA ASP A 477 22.86 15.28 13.96
C ASP A 477 22.28 14.30 12.94
N ILE A 478 21.27 13.58 13.42
CA ILE A 478 20.57 12.52 12.71
C ILE A 478 19.09 12.90 12.63
N LYS A 479 18.52 12.91 11.43
CA LYS A 479 17.07 13.09 11.19
C LYS A 479 16.47 11.79 10.68
N TYR A 480 15.33 11.38 11.25
CA TYR A 480 14.66 10.13 10.94
C TYR A 480 13.16 10.23 11.18
#